data_AF-A0AAW2XBZ2-F1
#
_entry.id   AF-A0AAW2XBZ2-F1
#
_cell.length_a   1.000
_cell.length_b   1.000
_cell.length_c   1.000
_cell.angle_alpha   90.00
_cell.angle_beta   90.00
_cell.angle_gamma   90.00
#
_symmetry.space_group_name_H-M   'P 1'
#
loop_
_entity.id
_entity.type
_entity.pdbx_description
1 polymer ?
#
loop_
_entity_poly.entity_id
_entity_poly.type
_entity_poly.pdbx_seq_one_letter_code
_entity_poly.pdbx_strand_id
1 'polypeptide(L)'
;MMATADSSSCYVRKWSLVWDTRLIPKIKLFIWKICFKALPTMSNLRSRGVKLEGGCPLCDWEEEDIMHILSFCLFSRLVWAISGIEWNLVVPSFADAEEWLREIYQEVDKSVFELVAAISWSLGCNRNLRIFEGQILQAVEVVEMAKRQVRRVGSFSIDPG
;
A
#
# COMPACT_ATOMS: atom_id res chain seq x y z
N MET A 1 -31.69 -27.86 7.45
CA MET A 1 -32.03 -26.43 7.36
C MET A 1 -30.76 -25.68 7.00
N MET A 2 -30.71 -25.13 5.78
CA MET A 2 -29.57 -24.33 5.31
C MET A 2 -29.58 -23.00 6.06
N ALA A 3 -28.50 -22.71 6.79
CA ALA A 3 -28.30 -21.38 7.36
C ALA A 3 -28.08 -20.41 6.20
N THR A 4 -29.05 -19.52 5.98
CA THR A 4 -28.87 -18.36 5.12
C THR A 4 -27.80 -17.47 5.75
N ALA A 5 -26.68 -17.29 5.08
CA ALA A 5 -25.68 -16.30 5.46
C ALA A 5 -26.38 -14.92 5.50
N ASP A 6 -26.47 -14.34 6.69
CA ASP A 6 -26.98 -12.99 6.89
C ASP A 6 -26.03 -12.03 6.16
N SER A 7 -26.58 -11.43 5.11
CA SER A 7 -25.93 -10.47 4.23
C SER A 7 -25.29 -9.32 5.03
N SER A 8 -25.79 -9.03 6.23
CA SER A 8 -25.32 -8.00 7.17
C SER A 8 -23.91 -8.22 7.73
N SER A 9 -23.44 -9.47 7.82
CA SER A 9 -22.15 -9.83 8.41
C SER A 9 -20.95 -9.56 7.48
N CYS A 10 -21.17 -9.62 6.15
CA CYS A 10 -20.08 -9.49 5.18
C CYS A 10 -19.66 -8.03 4.93
N TYR A 11 -20.55 -7.06 5.16
CA TYR A 11 -20.25 -5.64 4.96
C TYR A 11 -19.32 -5.08 6.03
N VAL A 12 -19.53 -5.48 7.29
CA VAL A 12 -18.73 -5.04 8.44
C VAL A 12 -17.27 -5.50 8.31
N ARG A 13 -17.03 -6.63 7.64
CA ARG A 13 -15.68 -7.18 7.38
C ARG A 13 -14.99 -6.60 6.14
N LYS A 14 -15.73 -5.98 5.22
CA LYS A 14 -15.18 -5.54 3.92
C LYS A 14 -14.12 -4.44 4.04
N TRP A 15 -14.19 -3.63 5.09
CA TRP A 15 -13.31 -2.47 5.26
C TRP A 15 -12.43 -2.53 6.51
N SER A 16 -12.38 -3.68 7.19
CA SER A 16 -11.54 -3.85 8.39
C SER A 16 -10.06 -3.60 8.05
N LEU A 17 -9.59 -4.04 6.88
CA LEU A 17 -8.22 -3.77 6.40
C LEU A 17 -7.88 -2.28 6.29
N VAL A 18 -8.89 -1.41 6.15
CA VAL A 18 -8.69 0.04 6.11
C VAL A 18 -8.91 0.65 7.50
N TRP A 19 -10.09 0.45 8.07
CA TRP A 19 -10.56 1.24 9.20
C TRP A 19 -10.17 0.66 10.55
N ASP A 20 -10.07 -0.66 10.65
CA ASP A 20 -9.60 -1.36 11.85
C ASP A 20 -8.07 -1.46 11.87
N THR A 21 -7.37 -0.37 11.55
CA THR A 21 -5.90 -0.28 11.68
C THR A 21 -5.54 0.92 12.54
N ARG A 22 -4.41 0.84 13.22
CA ARG A 22 -3.79 1.96 13.95
C ARG A 22 -2.90 2.75 13.00
N LEU A 23 -3.46 3.14 11.87
CA LEU A 23 -2.81 3.98 10.88
C LEU A 23 -3.43 5.37 10.90
N ILE A 24 -2.60 6.37 10.63
CA ILE A 24 -3.07 7.74 10.48
C ILE A 24 -4.00 7.90 9.25
N PRO A 25 -4.90 8.89 9.25
CA PRO A 25 -5.93 9.02 8.21
C PRO A 25 -5.40 9.03 6.78
N LYS A 26 -4.23 9.65 6.54
CA LYS A 26 -3.64 9.72 5.18
C LYS A 26 -3.22 8.35 4.63
N ILE A 27 -2.78 7.42 5.48
CA ILE A 27 -2.43 6.06 5.06
C ILE A 27 -3.72 5.28 4.81
N LYS A 28 -4.71 5.37 5.71
CA LYS A 28 -6.03 4.73 5.50
C LYS A 28 -6.67 5.16 4.19
N LEU A 29 -6.67 6.45 3.88
CA LEU A 29 -7.18 6.97 2.61
C LEU A 29 -6.40 6.44 1.41
N PHE A 30 -5.09 6.29 1.52
CA PHE A 30 -4.27 5.73 0.46
C PHE A 30 -4.60 4.24 0.19
N ILE A 31 -4.72 3.44 1.24
CA ILE A 31 -5.15 2.03 1.15
C ILE A 31 -6.55 1.95 0.54
N TRP A 32 -7.49 2.78 0.99
CA TRP A 32 -8.81 2.88 0.39
C TRP A 32 -8.73 3.20 -1.12
N LYS A 33 -7.89 4.16 -1.53
CA LYS A 33 -7.68 4.45 -2.97
C LYS A 33 -7.11 3.27 -3.74
N ILE A 34 -6.26 2.43 -3.13
CA ILE A 34 -5.79 1.19 -3.76
C ILE A 34 -6.96 0.24 -4.01
N CYS A 35 -7.80 0.00 -2.99
CA CYS A 35 -8.96 -0.90 -3.11
C CYS A 35 -9.94 -0.47 -4.20
N PHE A 36 -10.01 0.82 -4.53
CA PHE A 36 -10.87 1.37 -5.58
C PHE A 36 -10.16 1.66 -6.91
N LYS A 37 -8.89 1.25 -7.06
CA LYS A 37 -8.07 1.56 -8.25
C LYS A 37 -8.08 3.06 -8.58
N ALA A 38 -8.07 3.89 -7.54
CA ALA A 38 -8.26 5.33 -7.61
C ALA A 38 -6.94 6.12 -7.50
N LEU A 39 -5.80 5.44 -7.39
CA LEU A 39 -4.49 6.09 -7.45
C LEU A 39 -4.21 6.62 -8.87
N PRO A 40 -3.60 7.81 -9.01
CA PRO A 40 -3.29 8.41 -10.31
C PRO A 40 -2.02 7.79 -10.92
N THR A 41 -2.06 6.48 -11.16
CA THR A 41 -0.99 5.76 -11.88
C THR A 41 -1.04 6.10 -13.36
N MET A 42 0.06 5.87 -14.09
CA MET A 42 0.07 6.09 -15.53
C MET A 42 -1.03 5.30 -16.24
N SER A 43 -1.20 4.01 -15.90
CA SER A 43 -2.27 3.17 -16.45
C SER A 43 -3.67 3.73 -16.18
N ASN A 44 -3.94 4.21 -14.95
CA ASN A 44 -5.22 4.79 -14.56
C ASN A 44 -5.48 6.16 -15.19
N LEU A 45 -4.44 6.94 -15.46
CA LEU A 45 -4.56 8.23 -16.14
C LEU A 45 -4.78 8.04 -17.64
N ARG A 46 -4.09 7.08 -18.27
CA ARG A 46 -4.28 6.70 -19.67
C ARG A 46 -5.67 6.16 -19.94
N SER A 47 -6.22 5.31 -19.05
CA SER A 47 -7.60 4.83 -19.17
C SER A 47 -8.65 5.94 -19.10
N ARG A 48 -8.28 7.11 -18.56
CA ARG A 48 -9.10 8.33 -18.52
C ARG A 48 -8.77 9.32 -19.64
N GLY A 49 -7.97 8.92 -20.63
CA GLY A 49 -7.65 9.73 -21.81
C GLY A 49 -6.48 10.70 -21.63
N VAL A 50 -5.74 10.65 -20.52
CA VAL A 50 -4.55 11.49 -20.32
C VAL A 50 -3.38 10.87 -21.09
N LYS A 51 -2.83 11.63 -22.03
CA LYS A 51 -1.63 11.22 -22.78
C LYS A 51 -0.39 11.44 -21.90
N LEU A 52 0.28 10.34 -21.57
CA LEU A 52 1.51 10.33 -20.78
C LEU A 52 2.56 9.50 -21.53
N GLU A 53 3.76 10.06 -21.68
CA GLU A 53 4.93 9.38 -22.24
C GLU A 53 5.88 8.93 -21.13
N GLY A 54 6.73 7.94 -21.43
CA GLY A 54 7.71 7.39 -20.50
C GLY A 54 7.23 6.15 -19.72
N GLY A 55 8.10 5.71 -18.81
CA GLY A 55 7.86 4.61 -17.88
C GLY A 55 7.67 5.08 -16.43
N CYS A 56 7.67 4.14 -15.51
CA CYS A 56 7.50 4.37 -14.09
C CYS A 56 8.50 5.41 -13.55
N PRO A 57 8.06 6.46 -12.83
CA PRO A 57 8.95 7.52 -12.33
C PRO A 57 10.05 7.02 -11.37
N LEU A 58 9.89 5.83 -10.77
CA LEU A 58 10.82 5.28 -9.80
C LEU A 58 11.91 4.39 -10.41
N CYS A 59 11.63 3.72 -11.52
CA CYS A 59 12.59 2.82 -12.18
C CYS A 59 12.88 3.16 -13.65
N ASP A 60 12.20 4.15 -14.21
CA ASP A 60 12.32 4.67 -15.57
C ASP A 60 12.15 3.63 -16.69
N TRP A 61 11.54 2.47 -16.41
CA TRP A 61 11.52 1.35 -17.35
C TRP A 61 10.13 0.85 -17.75
N GLU A 62 9.39 0.23 -16.83
CA GLU A 62 8.10 -0.41 -17.14
C GLU A 62 6.92 0.57 -17.05
N GLU A 63 5.77 0.19 -17.61
CA GLU A 63 4.53 0.94 -17.42
C GLU A 63 4.08 0.90 -15.94
N GLU A 64 3.73 2.06 -15.41
CA GLU A 64 3.30 2.19 -14.03
C GLU A 64 1.81 1.85 -13.87
N ASP A 65 1.52 0.76 -13.17
CA ASP A 65 0.25 0.52 -12.50
C ASP A 65 0.43 0.47 -10.97
N ILE A 66 -0.66 0.20 -10.25
CA ILE A 66 -0.63 0.17 -8.79
C ILE A 66 0.30 -0.95 -8.29
N MET A 67 0.22 -2.15 -8.86
CA MET A 67 1.05 -3.27 -8.42
C MET A 67 2.52 -3.08 -8.78
N HIS A 68 2.81 -2.39 -9.88
CA HIS A 68 4.15 -1.97 -10.21
C HIS A 68 4.71 -1.05 -9.13
N ILE A 69 4.01 0.02 -8.75
CA ILE A 69 4.46 0.92 -7.66
C ILE A 69 4.62 0.14 -6.36
N LEU A 70 3.71 -0.78 -6.04
CA LEU A 70 3.69 -1.43 -4.74
C LEU A 70 4.68 -2.60 -4.63
N SER A 71 4.96 -3.35 -5.69
CA SER A 71 5.78 -4.57 -5.59
C SER A 71 6.67 -4.85 -6.80
N PHE A 72 6.19 -4.74 -8.05
CA PHE A 72 7.00 -5.16 -9.20
C PHE A 72 8.14 -4.21 -9.56
N CYS A 73 8.01 -2.92 -9.27
CA CYS A 73 9.05 -1.92 -9.54
C CYS A 73 10.37 -2.29 -8.87
N LEU A 74 11.47 -2.26 -9.62
CA LEU A 74 12.80 -2.58 -9.10
C LEU A 74 13.15 -1.80 -7.83
N PHE A 75 12.75 -0.52 -7.77
CA PHE A 75 12.92 0.30 -6.57
C PHE A 75 12.09 -0.22 -5.39
N SER A 76 10.83 -0.57 -5.62
CA SER A 76 9.95 -1.13 -4.58
C SER A 76 10.46 -2.46 -4.06
N ARG A 77 10.98 -3.33 -4.94
CA ARG A 77 11.63 -4.59 -4.55
C ARG A 77 12.80 -4.35 -3.61
N LEU A 78 13.63 -3.32 -3.89
CA LEU A 78 14.73 -2.94 -3.01
C LEU A 78 14.22 -2.47 -1.64
N VAL A 79 13.18 -1.62 -1.62
CA VAL A 79 12.54 -1.15 -0.36
C VAL A 79 12.06 -2.32 0.48
N TRP A 80 11.37 -3.28 -0.13
CA TRP A 80 10.91 -4.49 0.58
C TRP A 80 12.06 -5.33 1.10
N ALA A 81 13.11 -5.55 0.30
CA ALA A 81 14.26 -6.36 0.69
C ALA A 81 14.99 -5.82 1.94
N ILE A 82 14.97 -4.50 2.16
CA ILE A 82 15.58 -3.88 3.35
C ILE A 82 14.57 -3.50 4.45
N SER A 83 13.28 -3.76 4.23
CA SER A 83 12.22 -3.36 5.17
C SER A 83 12.16 -4.22 6.42
N GLY A 84 12.63 -5.47 6.33
CA GLY A 84 12.45 -6.51 7.34
C GLY A 84 11.15 -7.31 7.18
N ILE A 85 10.35 -7.05 6.14
CA ILE A 85 9.23 -7.90 5.73
C ILE A 85 9.76 -9.05 4.89
N GLU A 86 9.28 -10.26 5.15
CA GLU A 86 9.65 -11.44 4.36
C GLU A 86 9.21 -11.27 2.91
N TRP A 87 10.13 -11.54 1.97
CA TRP A 87 9.89 -11.35 0.55
C TRP A 87 8.65 -12.12 0.07
N ASN A 88 8.44 -13.34 0.55
CA ASN A 88 7.29 -14.18 0.16
C ASN A 88 5.92 -13.56 0.47
N LEU A 89 5.83 -12.69 1.48
CA LEU A 89 4.60 -11.98 1.82
C LEU A 89 4.25 -10.87 0.81
N VAL A 90 5.26 -10.34 0.12
CA VAL A 90 5.12 -9.19 -0.78
C VAL A 90 5.38 -9.54 -2.24
N VAL A 91 5.76 -10.80 -2.53
CA VAL A 91 5.63 -11.37 -3.87
C VAL A 91 4.15 -11.44 -4.21
N PRO A 92 3.69 -10.75 -5.26
CA PRO A 92 2.29 -10.77 -5.57
C PRO A 92 1.89 -12.13 -6.15
N SER A 93 0.98 -12.82 -5.46
CA SER A 93 0.20 -13.92 -6.04
C SER A 93 -0.79 -13.41 -7.10
N PHE A 94 -1.10 -12.11 -7.06
CA PHE A 94 -2.13 -11.47 -7.86
C PHE A 94 -1.60 -10.25 -8.62
N ALA A 95 -2.21 -9.98 -9.78
CA ALA A 95 -2.01 -8.72 -10.51
C ALA A 95 -2.89 -7.57 -9.94
N ASP A 96 -3.83 -7.88 -9.04
CA ASP A 96 -4.74 -6.91 -8.45
C ASP A 96 -4.28 -6.47 -7.05
N ALA A 97 -4.16 -5.16 -6.86
CA ALA A 97 -3.65 -4.58 -5.61
C ALA A 97 -4.62 -4.68 -4.43
N GLU A 98 -5.92 -4.78 -4.68
CA GLU A 98 -6.91 -4.97 -3.64
C GLU A 98 -6.86 -6.41 -3.11
N GLU A 99 -6.79 -7.38 -4.02
CA GLU A 99 -6.64 -8.80 -3.67
C GLU A 99 -5.32 -9.05 -2.92
N TRP A 100 -4.22 -8.48 -3.39
CA TRP A 100 -2.91 -8.55 -2.73
C TRP A 100 -2.94 -8.02 -1.29
N LEU A 101 -3.52 -6.83 -1.05
CA LEU A 101 -3.65 -6.29 0.31
C LEU A 101 -4.55 -7.16 1.19
N ARG A 102 -5.61 -7.73 0.62
CA ARG A 102 -6.56 -8.57 1.34
C ARG A 102 -5.94 -9.90 1.77
N GLU A 103 -5.14 -10.52 0.91
CA GLU A 103 -4.38 -11.73 1.22
C GLU A 103 -3.42 -11.48 2.39
N ILE A 104 -2.57 -10.44 2.30
CA ILE A 104 -1.67 -10.09 3.39
C ILE A 104 -2.44 -9.83 4.68
N TYR A 105 -3.53 -9.07 4.64
CA TYR A 105 -4.35 -8.77 5.83
C TYR A 105 -4.91 -10.04 6.51
N GLN A 106 -5.14 -11.11 5.76
CA GLN A 106 -5.67 -12.38 6.28
C GLN A 106 -4.57 -13.30 6.83
N GLU A 107 -3.34 -13.16 6.35
CA GLU A 107 -2.24 -14.07 6.68
C GLU A 107 -1.32 -13.57 7.81
N VAL A 108 -1.23 -12.25 8.00
CA VAL A 108 -0.25 -11.66 8.93
C VAL A 108 -0.91 -10.97 10.12
N ASP A 109 -0.13 -10.81 11.20
CA ASP A 109 -0.55 -9.99 12.32
C ASP A 109 -0.82 -8.55 11.92
N LYS A 110 -1.82 -7.93 12.57
CA LYS A 110 -2.23 -6.55 12.34
C LYS A 110 -1.07 -5.54 12.33
N SER A 111 -0.06 -5.74 13.19
CA SER A 111 1.13 -4.86 13.24
C SER A 111 2.02 -4.97 12.00
N VAL A 112 2.14 -6.17 11.43
CA VAL A 112 2.87 -6.43 10.19
C VAL A 112 2.11 -5.83 9.01
N PHE A 113 0.79 -6.02 8.96
CA PHE A 113 -0.06 -5.39 7.96
C PHE A 113 0.02 -3.86 8.01
N GLU A 114 0.01 -3.26 9.21
CA GLU A 114 0.18 -1.82 9.40
C GLU A 114 1.52 -1.32 8.83
N LEU A 115 2.60 -2.10 8.98
CA LEU A 115 3.89 -1.79 8.37
C LEU A 115 3.87 -1.92 6.84
N VAL A 116 3.27 -2.98 6.29
CA VAL A 116 3.07 -3.14 4.84
C VAL A 116 2.30 -1.95 4.27
N ALA A 117 1.18 -1.57 4.88
CA ALA A 117 0.38 -0.43 4.47
C ALA A 117 1.18 0.89 4.53
N ALA A 118 2.00 1.08 5.57
CA ALA A 118 2.85 2.25 5.71
C ALA A 118 3.98 2.31 4.66
N ILE A 119 4.57 1.16 4.29
CA ILE A 119 5.58 1.07 3.22
C ILE A 119 4.92 1.37 1.86
N SER A 120 3.77 0.76 1.57
CA SER A 120 2.98 1.03 0.37
C SER A 120 2.65 2.52 0.20
N TRP A 121 2.21 3.17 1.28
CA TRP A 121 1.99 4.63 1.29
C TRP A 121 3.29 5.40 1.06
N SER A 122 4.40 4.95 1.67
CA SER A 122 5.70 5.60 1.55
C SER A 122 6.28 5.53 0.13
N LEU A 123 6.08 4.41 -0.57
CA LEU A 123 6.38 4.26 -1.99
C LEU A 123 5.55 5.23 -2.84
N GLY A 124 4.25 5.32 -2.57
CA GLY A 124 3.37 6.30 -3.22
C GLY A 124 3.80 7.75 -2.99
N CYS A 125 4.26 8.08 -1.78
CA CYS A 125 4.85 9.39 -1.46
C CYS A 125 6.14 9.64 -2.23
N ASN A 126 7.06 8.67 -2.29
CA ASN A 126 8.31 8.81 -3.02
C ASN A 126 8.07 9.01 -4.52
N ARG A 127 7.12 8.26 -5.08
CA ARG A 127 6.67 8.42 -6.47
C ARG A 127 6.14 9.82 -6.74
N ASN A 128 5.32 10.35 -5.83
CA ASN A 128 4.78 11.71 -5.96
C ASN A 128 5.88 12.76 -5.83
N LEU A 129 6.83 12.59 -4.90
CA LEU A 129 7.99 13.47 -4.76
C LEU A 129 8.77 13.55 -6.07
N ARG A 130 8.98 12.41 -6.73
CA ARG A 130 9.65 12.35 -8.03
C ARG A 130 8.90 13.12 -9.11
N ILE A 131 7.58 12.99 -9.18
CA ILE A 131 6.79 13.67 -10.21
C ILE A 131 6.71 15.18 -9.98
N PHE A 132 6.50 15.62 -8.74
CA PHE A 132 6.23 17.03 -8.46
C PHE A 132 7.49 17.85 -8.17
N GLU A 133 8.54 17.21 -7.64
CA GLU A 133 9.77 17.89 -7.21
C GLU A 133 11.03 17.33 -7.89
N GLY A 134 10.91 16.28 -8.71
CA GLY A 134 12.04 15.67 -9.42
C GLY A 134 12.96 14.83 -8.53
N GLN A 135 12.67 14.68 -7.24
CA GLN A 135 13.53 14.01 -6.26
C GLN A 135 13.10 12.57 -5.97
N ILE A 136 14.07 11.71 -5.66
CA ILE A 136 13.83 10.32 -5.23
C ILE A 136 14.56 10.11 -3.91
N LEU A 137 13.81 9.72 -2.87
CA LEU A 137 14.38 9.25 -1.61
C LEU A 137 15.06 7.89 -1.82
N GLN A 138 16.14 7.64 -1.11
CA GLN A 138 16.77 6.32 -1.07
C GLN A 138 15.84 5.30 -0.42
N ALA A 139 16.00 4.02 -0.77
CA ALA A 139 15.15 2.96 -0.24
C ALA A 139 15.12 2.94 1.30
N VAL A 140 16.26 3.19 1.96
CA VAL A 140 16.36 3.25 3.43
C VAL A 140 15.51 4.38 4.00
N GLU A 141 15.48 5.55 3.34
CA GLU A 141 14.68 6.70 3.78
C GLU A 141 13.18 6.44 3.64
N VAL A 142 12.77 5.68 2.61
CA VAL A 142 11.39 5.23 2.41
C VAL A 142 10.98 4.25 3.53
N VAL A 143 11.83 3.29 3.88
CA VAL A 143 11.59 2.37 5.00
C VAL A 143 11.49 3.12 6.33
N GLU A 144 12.41 4.04 6.60
CA GLU A 144 12.39 4.84 7.83
C GLU A 144 11.20 5.79 7.88
N MET A 145 10.72 6.29 6.74
CA MET A 145 9.47 7.03 6.67
C MET A 145 8.27 6.17 7.10
N ALA A 146 8.18 4.94 6.61
CA ALA A 146 7.12 3.99 6.97
C ALA A 146 7.16 3.63 8.46
N LYS A 147 8.33 3.21 8.97
CA LYS A 147 8.52 2.84 10.39
C LYS A 147 8.15 3.98 11.34
N ARG A 148 8.48 5.23 10.99
CA ARG A 148 8.08 6.42 11.77
C ARG A 148 6.56 6.57 11.89
N GLN A 149 5.79 6.22 10.86
CA GLN A 149 4.32 6.33 10.94
C GLN A 149 3.74 5.28 11.90
N VAL A 150 4.22 4.05 11.85
CA VAL A 150 3.72 2.97 12.72
C VAL A 150 4.11 3.19 14.19
N ARG A 151 5.35 3.63 14.46
CA ARG A 151 5.81 3.94 15.83
C ARG A 151 4.99 5.04 16.50
N ARG A 152 4.63 6.08 15.75
CA ARG A 152 3.84 7.21 16.27
C ARG A 152 2.46 6.80 16.75
N VAL A 153 1.86 5.75 16.19
CA VAL A 153 0.54 5.30 16.64
C VAL A 153 0.66 4.31 17.81
N GLY A 154 1.74 3.52 17.86
CA GLY A 154 2.02 2.64 19.00
C GLY A 154 2.24 3.37 20.34
N SER A 155 2.76 4.60 20.32
CA SER A 155 2.97 5.42 21.54
C SER A 155 1.69 6.00 22.16
N PHE A 156 0.54 5.93 21.48
CA PHE A 156 -0.75 6.39 22.03
C PHE A 156 -1.58 5.27 22.67
N SER A 157 -1.03 4.05 22.83
CA SER A 157 -1.74 2.90 23.43
C SER A 157 -1.41 2.68 24.92
N ILE A 158 -1.24 3.75 25.70
CA ILE A 158 -1.25 3.67 27.17
C ILE A 158 -2.34 4.62 27.68
N ASP A 159 -3.53 4.09 27.88
CA ASP A 159 -4.44 4.53 28.95
C ASP A 159 -5.21 3.29 29.43
N PRO A 160 -4.84 2.71 30.58
CA PRO A 160 -5.71 1.82 31.32
C PRO A 160 -6.65 2.69 32.17
N GLY A 161 -7.79 3.06 31.59
CA GLY A 161 -8.94 3.61 32.32
C GLY A 161 -9.96 2.53 32.61
#